data_AF-A0A7W5ADL6-F1
#
_entry.id   AF-A0A7W5ADL6-F1
#
_cell.length_a   1.000
_cell.length_b   1.000
_cell.length_c   1.000
_cell.angle_alpha   90.00
_cell.angle_beta   90.00
_cell.angle_gamma   90.00
#
_symmetry.space_group_name_H-M   'P 1'
#
loop_
_entity.id
_entity.type
_entity.pdbx_description
1 polymer ?
#
loop_
_entity_poly.entity_id
_entity_poly.type
_entity_poly.pdbx_seq_one_letter_code
_entity_poly.pdbx_strand_id
1 'polypeptide(L)'
;MIQDVKEPSWGEAVTARLERVSSPAGPDLVLWLHRGLSLAAVMGLVVNTRSFWNAHALTRPWLALLITGCYLAMLVFAVITLCAAHRRTLARLDIGVLVTAITIKSVGAWGGVAGLKKLTVDEGMLMDAAARGLADGRNPYTATWKGIEPGLPTQLMDGRTVFDFGYPPLGVEIGAVVQRIFPNLVGIVLVSWLALLATVLFIFLVAPRPLRPIATLGVLGLGTFTAYADNAYPSVIALPFLCLALWSWPSIGRDGRLGRFGLGRAAALGAACSIHQLGWFLALFLVVGLIMLRLPTLRLRGTFLLLLRYGGTALAVFALSSLPFAIKTPHAWLTGVFEPLLQHAVPHGQGLAGITHYVVGGSGGLDFYGRATQLLLAALLVTFALFLRRIGPAIAVLPWVIFMVSTRSQDGYWLLTMPLWLVALVTTSRADFADAYQLRLPSSVRARAAVTAALFLPAAACFVIAVATPQPLTFRVQTPVVAGETLNALTVDVTNRSSAPVTPHFSVVTGVTIADFWKIQTGPETLPAGETATYTLAPSKKDKAVKIPPVEPAFLRVVSDEPQTLSSTRLTR
;
A
#
# COMPACT_ATOMS: atom_id res chain seq x y z
N MET A 1 29.92 -63.17 40.38
CA MET A 1 29.93 -61.70 40.35
C MET A 1 29.46 -61.29 38.95
N ILE A 2 28.14 -61.34 38.72
CA ILE A 2 27.51 -60.95 37.45
C ILE A 2 26.92 -59.57 37.73
N GLN A 3 27.53 -58.52 37.16
CA GLN A 3 27.02 -57.16 37.30
C GLN A 3 25.85 -56.96 36.32
N ASP A 4 24.68 -56.69 36.87
CA ASP A 4 23.51 -56.18 36.16
C ASP A 4 23.87 -54.88 35.43
N VAL A 5 24.01 -54.95 34.11
CA VAL A 5 24.02 -53.77 33.25
C VAL A 5 22.56 -53.36 33.06
N LYS A 6 22.09 -52.44 33.90
CA LYS A 6 20.79 -51.76 33.69
C LYS A 6 20.87 -50.99 32.36
N GLU A 7 20.21 -51.48 31.32
CA GLU A 7 19.95 -50.69 30.12
C GLU A 7 19.11 -49.46 30.52
N PRO A 8 19.50 -48.24 30.12
CA PRO A 8 18.73 -47.04 30.42
C PRO A 8 17.35 -47.16 29.78
N SER A 9 16.32 -46.83 30.55
CA SER A 9 14.95 -46.89 30.07
C SER A 9 14.79 -45.99 28.84
N TRP A 10 13.95 -46.40 27.88
CA TRP A 10 13.69 -45.64 26.65
C TRP A 10 13.32 -44.17 26.91
N GLY A 11 12.72 -43.89 28.08
CA GLY A 11 12.47 -42.54 28.59
C GLY A 11 13.76 -41.75 28.82
N GLU A 12 14.71 -42.25 29.60
CA GLU A 12 15.97 -41.57 29.92
C GLU A 12 16.85 -41.32 28.69
N ALA A 13 16.84 -42.24 27.71
CA ALA A 13 17.55 -42.05 26.45
C ALA A 13 16.92 -40.93 25.60
N VAL A 14 15.60 -40.75 25.63
CA VAL A 14 14.90 -39.67 24.94
C VAL A 14 15.09 -38.34 25.67
N THR A 15 15.02 -38.30 27.01
CA THR A 15 15.28 -37.08 27.78
C THR A 15 16.73 -36.61 27.63
N ALA A 16 17.71 -37.53 27.70
CA ALA A 16 19.12 -37.19 27.49
C ALA A 16 19.44 -36.77 26.04
N ARG A 17 18.63 -37.19 25.07
CA ARG A 17 18.74 -36.76 23.65
C ARG A 17 18.07 -35.42 23.39
N LEU A 18 17.00 -35.11 24.12
CA LEU A 18 16.35 -33.80 24.12
C LEU A 18 17.18 -32.75 24.89
N GLU A 19 17.84 -33.13 25.99
CA GLU A 19 18.78 -32.28 26.72
C GLU A 19 20.10 -32.03 25.95
N ARG A 20 20.49 -32.93 25.04
CA ARG A 20 21.60 -32.75 24.09
C ARG A 20 21.25 -31.93 22.85
N VAL A 21 20.02 -31.45 22.71
CA VAL A 21 19.73 -30.33 21.80
C VAL A 21 20.23 -29.06 22.47
N SER A 22 21.55 -28.93 22.56
CA SER A 22 22.21 -27.68 22.93
C SER A 22 21.67 -26.60 22.01
N SER A 23 20.98 -25.61 22.58
CA SER A 23 20.56 -24.42 21.85
C SER A 23 21.73 -23.94 20.98
N PRO A 24 21.54 -23.79 19.66
CA PRO A 24 22.65 -23.51 18.76
C PRO A 24 23.39 -22.25 19.23
N ALA A 25 24.72 -22.36 19.34
CA ALA A 25 25.55 -21.22 19.71
C ALA A 25 25.37 -20.08 18.69
N GLY A 26 25.71 -18.84 19.07
CA GLY A 26 25.50 -17.65 18.22
C GLY A 26 25.95 -17.80 16.75
N PRO A 27 27.12 -18.41 16.43
CA PRO A 27 27.55 -18.64 15.05
C PRO A 27 26.66 -19.60 14.25
N ASP A 28 26.16 -20.66 14.90
CA ASP A 28 25.31 -21.70 14.30
C ASP A 28 23.90 -21.18 14.07
N LEU A 29 23.36 -20.39 15.01
CA LEU A 29 22.06 -19.75 14.86
C LEU A 29 22.02 -18.83 13.63
N VAL A 30 23.06 -18.03 13.40
CA VAL A 30 23.12 -17.13 12.23
C VAL A 30 23.28 -17.91 10.93
N LEU A 31 24.01 -19.03 10.94
CA LEU A 31 24.11 -19.91 9.77
C LEU A 31 22.75 -20.57 9.48
N TRP A 32 22.05 -21.06 10.51
CA TRP A 32 20.72 -21.65 10.40
C TRP A 32 19.71 -20.64 9.85
N LEU A 33 19.71 -19.40 10.37
CA LEU A 33 18.89 -18.31 9.85
C LEU A 33 19.19 -18.03 8.37
N HIS A 34 20.47 -17.94 7.98
CA HIS A 34 20.86 -17.70 6.59
C HIS A 34 20.33 -18.81 5.67
N ARG A 35 20.52 -20.08 6.05
CA ARG A 35 19.98 -21.23 5.29
C ARG A 35 18.46 -21.16 5.20
N GLY A 36 17.77 -20.94 6.31
CA GLY A 36 16.30 -20.87 6.35
C GLY A 36 15.74 -19.79 5.44
N LEU A 37 16.34 -18.58 5.45
CA LEU A 37 15.93 -17.47 4.59
C LEU A 37 16.23 -17.73 3.11
N SER A 38 17.39 -18.34 2.80
CA SER A 38 17.76 -18.71 1.43
C SER A 38 16.80 -19.75 0.86
N LEU A 39 16.46 -20.77 1.66
CA LEU A 39 15.52 -21.81 1.28
C LEU A 39 14.11 -21.23 1.11
N ALA A 40 13.66 -20.37 2.01
CA ALA A 40 12.38 -19.69 1.90
C ALA A 40 12.30 -18.84 0.63
N ALA A 41 13.38 -18.12 0.26
CA ALA A 41 13.44 -17.37 -0.99
C ALA A 41 13.29 -18.28 -2.22
N VAL A 42 13.98 -19.43 -2.25
CA VAL A 42 13.84 -20.43 -3.31
C VAL A 42 12.41 -20.98 -3.38
N MET A 43 11.82 -21.36 -2.23
CA MET A 43 10.44 -21.86 -2.16
C MET A 43 9.43 -20.83 -2.67
N GLY A 44 9.57 -19.56 -2.28
CA GLY A 44 8.72 -18.48 -2.77
C GLY A 44 8.75 -18.36 -4.29
N LEU A 45 9.95 -18.40 -4.88
CA LEU A 45 10.11 -18.37 -6.34
C LEU A 45 9.48 -19.59 -7.02
N VAL A 46 9.65 -20.79 -6.48
CA VAL A 46 9.05 -22.02 -7.03
C VAL A 46 7.53 -21.93 -7.08
N VAL A 47 6.89 -21.53 -5.98
CA VAL A 47 5.42 -21.39 -5.89
C VAL A 47 4.90 -20.42 -6.95
N ASN A 48 5.58 -19.28 -7.10
CA ASN A 48 5.18 -18.20 -7.99
C ASN A 48 5.50 -18.49 -9.47
N THR A 49 6.52 -19.30 -9.76
CA THR A 49 6.87 -19.65 -11.15
C THR A 49 5.78 -20.50 -11.81
N ARG A 50 4.99 -21.25 -11.03
CA ARG A 50 3.91 -22.10 -11.55
C ARG A 50 2.82 -21.30 -12.28
N SER A 51 2.37 -20.19 -11.72
CA SER A 51 1.34 -19.35 -12.36
C SER A 51 1.85 -18.80 -13.69
N PHE A 52 3.13 -18.39 -13.72
CA PHE A 52 3.79 -17.89 -14.91
C PHE A 52 3.89 -18.95 -16.02
N TRP A 53 4.31 -20.15 -15.66
CA TRP A 53 4.40 -21.28 -16.58
C TRP A 53 3.07 -21.56 -17.28
N ASN A 54 1.99 -21.64 -16.50
CA ASN A 54 0.65 -21.92 -17.01
C ASN A 54 0.16 -20.84 -18.00
N ALA A 55 0.57 -19.59 -17.82
CA ALA A 55 0.15 -18.48 -18.67
C ALA A 55 0.90 -18.40 -20.02
N HIS A 56 2.14 -18.91 -20.10
CA HIS A 56 3.03 -18.60 -21.23
C HIS A 56 3.69 -19.79 -21.91
N ALA A 57 3.71 -20.98 -21.30
CA ALA A 57 4.52 -22.09 -21.80
C ALA A 57 4.12 -22.54 -23.22
N LEU A 58 2.82 -22.53 -23.54
CA LEU A 58 2.32 -22.97 -24.85
C LEU A 58 2.45 -21.91 -25.95
N THR A 59 2.36 -20.63 -25.60
CA THR A 59 2.38 -19.54 -26.59
C THR A 59 3.80 -19.14 -26.99
N ARG A 60 4.80 -19.45 -26.15
CA ARG A 60 6.21 -19.06 -26.36
C ARG A 60 7.17 -20.16 -25.89
N PRO A 61 7.46 -21.18 -26.73
CA PRO A 61 8.25 -22.34 -26.32
C PRO A 61 9.65 -22.01 -25.79
N TRP A 62 10.31 -20.99 -26.35
CA TRP A 62 11.63 -20.54 -25.86
C TRP A 62 11.57 -19.97 -24.44
N LEU A 63 10.47 -19.30 -24.07
CA LEU A 63 10.24 -18.86 -22.69
C LEU A 63 10.06 -20.06 -21.77
N ALA A 64 9.30 -21.07 -22.21
CA ALA A 64 9.13 -22.30 -21.45
C ALA A 64 10.48 -22.96 -21.15
N LEU A 65 11.37 -23.07 -22.15
CA LEU A 65 12.72 -23.62 -21.96
C LEU A 65 13.56 -22.81 -20.97
N LEU A 66 13.53 -21.48 -21.08
CA LEU A 66 14.24 -20.60 -20.14
C LEU A 66 13.72 -20.77 -18.70
N ILE A 67 12.39 -20.79 -18.52
CA ILE A 67 11.77 -20.99 -17.20
C ILE A 67 12.09 -22.39 -16.68
N THR A 68 12.15 -23.41 -17.54
CA THR A 68 12.58 -24.78 -17.18
C THR A 68 14.00 -24.76 -16.61
N GLY A 69 14.92 -24.07 -17.28
CA GLY A 69 16.29 -23.88 -16.80
C GLY A 69 16.35 -23.16 -15.46
N CYS A 70 15.56 -22.09 -15.29
CA CYS A 70 15.43 -21.40 -14.00
C CYS A 70 14.85 -22.32 -12.90
N TYR A 71 13.89 -23.18 -13.24
CA TYR A 71 13.31 -24.13 -12.30
C TYR A 71 14.34 -25.17 -11.82
N LEU A 72 15.13 -25.73 -12.75
CA LEU A 72 16.23 -26.62 -12.41
C LEU A 72 17.27 -25.92 -11.52
N ALA A 73 17.63 -24.67 -11.84
CA ALA A 73 18.54 -23.88 -11.01
C ALA A 73 18.01 -23.69 -9.58
N MET A 74 16.70 -23.41 -9.42
CA MET A 74 16.07 -23.31 -8.10
C MET A 74 16.15 -24.63 -7.30
N LEU A 75 15.92 -25.79 -7.93
CA LEU A 75 16.07 -27.09 -7.26
C LEU A 75 17.52 -27.33 -6.81
N VAL A 76 18.50 -27.00 -7.66
CA VAL A 76 19.92 -27.09 -7.31
C VAL A 76 20.24 -26.15 -6.14
N PHE A 77 19.73 -24.92 -6.15
CA PHE A 77 19.91 -23.99 -5.03
C PHE A 77 19.25 -24.48 -3.74
N ALA A 78 18.10 -25.15 -3.81
CA ALA A 78 17.49 -25.76 -2.63
C ALA A 78 18.42 -26.83 -2.00
N VAL A 79 18.96 -27.73 -2.82
CA VAL A 79 19.91 -28.76 -2.38
C VAL A 79 21.17 -28.13 -1.78
N ILE A 80 21.79 -27.18 -2.48
CA ILE A 80 23.00 -26.50 -1.98
C ILE A 80 22.71 -25.77 -0.67
N THR A 81 21.55 -25.11 -0.54
CA THR A 81 21.18 -24.39 0.69
C THR A 81 21.10 -25.33 1.90
N LEU A 82 20.51 -26.52 1.72
CA LEU A 82 20.39 -27.53 2.77
C LEU A 82 21.76 -28.12 3.16
N CYS A 83 22.67 -28.27 2.20
CA CYS A 83 23.99 -28.87 2.41
C CYS A 83 25.11 -27.87 2.76
N ALA A 84 24.92 -26.57 2.52
CA ALA A 84 26.01 -25.59 2.59
C ALA A 84 26.54 -25.37 4.01
N ALA A 85 27.74 -25.87 4.31
CA ALA A 85 28.41 -25.70 5.61
C ALA A 85 28.91 -24.27 5.91
N HIS A 86 29.00 -23.41 4.89
CA HIS A 86 29.68 -22.11 5.02
C HIS A 86 28.84 -20.94 4.53
N ARG A 87 28.93 -19.81 5.27
CA ARG A 87 28.25 -18.55 4.92
C ARG A 87 28.68 -17.96 3.58
N ARG A 88 29.92 -18.21 3.15
CA ARG A 88 30.43 -17.74 1.86
C ARG A 88 29.71 -18.43 0.70
N THR A 89 29.43 -19.73 0.83
CA THR A 89 28.67 -20.50 -0.15
C THR A 89 27.24 -19.99 -0.25
N LEU A 90 26.57 -19.80 0.89
CA LEU A 90 25.23 -19.22 0.93
C LEU A 90 25.19 -17.81 0.33
N ALA A 91 26.14 -16.93 0.67
CA ALA A 91 26.16 -15.58 0.11
C ALA A 91 26.34 -15.54 -1.42
N ARG A 92 27.03 -16.52 -2.01
CA ARG A 92 27.13 -16.68 -3.47
C ARG A 92 25.85 -17.26 -4.05
N LEU A 93 25.26 -18.23 -3.37
CA LEU A 93 23.96 -18.81 -3.73
C LEU A 93 22.87 -17.74 -3.77
N ASP A 94 22.83 -16.83 -2.80
CA ASP A 94 21.84 -15.74 -2.74
C ASP A 94 21.88 -14.87 -3.99
N ILE A 95 23.08 -14.63 -4.54
CA ILE A 95 23.25 -13.90 -5.81
C ILE A 95 22.64 -14.73 -6.96
N GLY A 96 22.91 -16.04 -7.00
CA GLY A 96 22.32 -16.94 -8.00
C GLY A 96 20.79 -16.98 -7.92
N VAL A 97 20.24 -17.03 -6.71
CA VAL A 97 18.78 -16.99 -6.45
C VAL A 97 18.19 -15.65 -6.89
N LEU A 98 18.85 -14.53 -6.59
CA LEU A 98 18.41 -13.21 -7.03
C LEU A 98 18.44 -13.06 -8.55
N VAL A 99 19.54 -13.46 -9.21
CA VAL A 99 19.67 -13.41 -10.67
C VAL A 99 18.57 -14.24 -11.32
N THR A 100 18.33 -15.45 -10.81
CA THR A 100 17.26 -16.33 -11.31
C THR A 100 15.88 -15.70 -11.13
N ALA A 101 15.62 -15.07 -9.97
CA ALA A 101 14.38 -14.34 -9.74
C ALA A 101 14.19 -13.19 -10.74
N ILE A 102 15.22 -12.36 -10.94
CA ILE A 102 15.19 -11.25 -11.89
C ILE A 102 14.91 -11.78 -13.30
N THR A 103 15.59 -12.85 -13.73
CA THR A 103 15.35 -13.47 -15.05
C THR A 103 13.90 -13.90 -15.23
N ILE A 104 13.34 -14.66 -14.28
CA ILE A 104 11.93 -15.11 -14.33
C ILE A 104 10.99 -13.89 -14.42
N LYS A 105 11.22 -12.87 -13.59
CA LYS A 105 10.33 -11.70 -13.51
C LYS A 105 10.44 -10.76 -14.70
N SER A 106 11.64 -10.50 -15.22
CA SER A 106 11.84 -9.71 -16.45
C SER A 106 11.19 -10.37 -17.66
N VAL A 107 11.28 -11.69 -17.76
CA VAL A 107 10.56 -12.47 -18.78
C VAL A 107 9.05 -12.27 -18.64
N GLY A 108 8.52 -12.33 -17.41
CA GLY A 108 7.09 -12.17 -17.19
C GLY A 108 6.55 -10.76 -17.39
N ALA A 109 7.36 -9.75 -17.09
CA ALA A 109 7.06 -8.35 -17.34
C ALA A 109 6.80 -8.04 -18.83
N TRP A 110 7.39 -8.83 -19.74
CA TRP A 110 7.39 -8.53 -21.18
C TRP A 110 5.98 -8.34 -21.75
N GLY A 111 4.98 -9.12 -21.31
CA GLY A 111 3.60 -8.98 -21.77
C GLY A 111 3.02 -7.59 -21.48
N GLY A 112 3.24 -7.06 -20.28
CA GLY A 112 2.81 -5.71 -19.90
C GLY A 112 3.63 -4.62 -20.58
N VAL A 113 4.97 -4.77 -20.58
CA VAL A 113 5.88 -3.78 -21.18
C VAL A 113 5.65 -3.63 -22.69
N ALA A 114 5.40 -4.73 -23.41
CA ALA A 114 5.12 -4.72 -24.84
C ALA A 114 3.67 -4.34 -25.19
N GLY A 115 2.83 -4.01 -24.20
CA GLY A 115 1.43 -3.63 -24.42
C GLY A 115 0.50 -4.77 -24.85
N LEU A 116 0.93 -6.02 -24.67
CA LEU A 116 0.15 -7.21 -24.99
C LEU A 116 -0.87 -7.56 -23.90
N LYS A 117 -0.65 -7.06 -22.69
CA LYS A 117 -1.54 -7.17 -21.55
C LYS A 117 -2.12 -5.79 -21.25
N LYS A 118 -3.44 -5.70 -21.15
CA LYS A 118 -4.13 -4.47 -20.72
C LYS A 118 -3.88 -4.23 -19.24
N LEU A 119 -3.76 -2.96 -18.87
CA LEU A 119 -3.83 -2.49 -17.49
C LEU A 119 -5.24 -2.72 -16.96
N THR A 120 -5.36 -3.17 -15.70
CA THR A 120 -6.65 -3.58 -15.13
C THR A 120 -7.04 -2.79 -13.88
N VAL A 121 -6.32 -1.70 -13.58
CA VAL A 121 -6.54 -0.85 -12.40
C VAL A 121 -6.53 0.61 -12.83
N ASP A 122 -7.32 1.45 -12.18
CA ASP A 122 -7.46 2.86 -12.55
C ASP A 122 -6.15 3.63 -12.37
N GLU A 123 -5.38 3.36 -11.32
CA GLU A 123 -4.11 4.06 -11.06
C GLU A 123 -3.12 3.88 -12.21
N GLY A 124 -2.95 2.65 -12.68
CA GLY A 124 -2.08 2.31 -13.81
C GLY A 124 -2.55 2.94 -15.12
N MET A 125 -3.85 2.86 -15.39
CA MET A 125 -4.44 3.43 -16.61
C MET A 125 -4.29 4.95 -16.65
N LEU A 126 -4.53 5.63 -15.53
CA LEU A 126 -4.32 7.08 -15.39
C LEU A 126 -2.86 7.45 -15.60
N MET A 127 -1.93 6.71 -14.99
CA MET A 127 -0.50 6.95 -15.13
C MET A 127 -0.01 6.73 -16.59
N ASP A 128 -0.48 5.69 -17.29
CA ASP A 128 -0.13 5.45 -18.70
C ASP A 128 -0.70 6.54 -19.62
N ALA A 129 -1.99 6.86 -19.45
CA ALA A 129 -2.65 7.87 -20.26
C ALA A 129 -2.01 9.25 -20.07
N ALA A 130 -1.72 9.63 -18.82
CA ALA A 130 -1.01 10.87 -18.48
C ALA A 130 0.43 10.89 -19.01
N ALA A 131 1.18 9.78 -18.92
CA ALA A 131 2.54 9.69 -19.47
C ALA A 131 2.56 9.82 -20.99
N ARG A 132 1.67 9.14 -21.70
CA ARG A 132 1.52 9.27 -23.17
C ARG A 132 1.10 10.68 -23.55
N GLY A 133 0.10 11.24 -22.87
CA GLY A 133 -0.33 12.61 -23.16
C GLY A 133 0.75 13.64 -22.89
N LEU A 134 1.51 13.49 -21.81
CA LEU A 134 2.66 14.36 -21.56
C LEU A 134 3.76 14.16 -22.60
N ALA A 135 4.00 12.93 -23.07
CA ALA A 135 4.92 12.65 -24.17
C ALA A 135 4.51 13.44 -25.43
N ASP A 136 3.21 13.54 -25.70
CA ASP A 136 2.58 14.31 -26.78
C ASP A 136 2.44 15.82 -26.50
N GLY A 137 2.93 16.32 -25.36
CA GLY A 137 2.88 17.74 -25.00
C GLY A 137 1.60 18.21 -24.31
N ARG A 138 0.70 17.30 -23.93
CA ARG A 138 -0.51 17.60 -23.14
C ARG A 138 -0.20 17.69 -21.65
N ASN A 139 -0.81 18.64 -20.96
CA ASN A 139 -0.69 18.76 -19.51
C ASN A 139 -1.57 17.71 -18.81
N PRO A 140 -1.02 16.87 -17.92
CA PRO A 140 -1.77 15.79 -17.30
C PRO A 140 -2.90 16.26 -16.39
N TYR A 141 -2.80 17.45 -15.81
CA TYR A 141 -3.78 17.99 -14.85
C TYR A 141 -4.96 18.70 -15.50
N THR A 142 -4.91 19.01 -16.80
CA THR A 142 -6.03 19.65 -17.53
C THR A 142 -6.73 18.71 -18.49
N ALA A 143 -6.24 17.49 -18.62
CA ALA A 143 -6.82 16.47 -19.50
C ALA A 143 -7.71 15.53 -18.69
N THR A 144 -8.82 15.11 -19.30
CA THR A 144 -9.68 14.04 -18.78
C THR A 144 -9.37 12.73 -19.50
N TRP A 145 -9.22 11.64 -18.75
CA TRP A 145 -8.75 10.36 -19.26
C TRP A 145 -9.90 9.35 -19.42
N LYS A 146 -10.86 9.67 -20.28
CA LYS A 146 -12.11 8.90 -20.48
C LYS A 146 -11.93 7.49 -21.08
N GLY A 147 -10.71 7.07 -21.39
CA GLY A 147 -10.37 5.74 -21.93
C GLY A 147 -10.25 4.64 -20.88
N ILE A 148 -10.51 4.95 -19.60
CA ILE A 148 -10.53 3.98 -18.50
C ILE A 148 -11.79 3.10 -18.62
N GLU A 149 -11.64 1.78 -18.52
CA GLU A 149 -12.76 0.86 -18.72
C GLU A 149 -13.91 1.20 -17.75
N PRO A 150 -15.18 1.28 -18.23
CA PRO A 150 -16.31 1.62 -17.37
C PRO A 150 -16.42 0.65 -16.19
N GLY A 151 -16.39 1.14 -14.95
CA GLY A 151 -16.45 0.35 -13.72
C GLY A 151 -15.12 0.19 -12.98
N LEU A 152 -14.00 0.63 -13.56
CA LEU A 152 -12.71 0.73 -12.87
C LEU A 152 -12.47 2.06 -12.14
N PRO A 153 -12.86 3.24 -12.68
CA PRO A 153 -12.44 4.48 -12.06
C PRO A 153 -13.17 4.72 -10.74
N THR A 154 -12.47 5.40 -9.84
CA THR A 154 -12.94 5.75 -8.50
C THR A 154 -14.29 6.48 -8.55
N GLN A 155 -15.29 5.94 -7.85
CA GLN A 155 -16.60 6.57 -7.66
C GLN A 155 -16.55 7.61 -6.55
N LEU A 156 -17.25 8.73 -6.75
CA LEU A 156 -17.40 9.81 -5.78
C LEU A 156 -18.76 9.75 -5.09
N MET A 157 -18.84 10.36 -3.91
CA MET A 157 -20.04 10.41 -3.07
C MET A 157 -21.18 11.23 -3.70
N ASP A 158 -20.86 12.10 -4.66
CA ASP A 158 -21.78 12.93 -5.44
C ASP A 158 -22.24 12.26 -6.76
N GLY A 159 -21.97 10.96 -6.92
CA GLY A 159 -22.37 10.20 -8.10
C GLY A 159 -21.45 10.36 -9.31
N ARG A 160 -20.43 11.21 -9.24
CA ARG A 160 -19.43 11.34 -10.31
C ARG A 160 -18.37 10.24 -10.22
N THR A 161 -17.51 10.21 -11.23
CA THR A 161 -16.41 9.26 -11.35
C THR A 161 -15.14 10.03 -11.69
N VAL A 162 -14.01 9.68 -11.07
CA VAL A 162 -12.72 10.35 -11.27
C VAL A 162 -12.07 9.89 -12.56
N PHE A 163 -11.78 10.85 -13.45
CA PHE A 163 -10.99 10.63 -14.67
C PHE A 163 -9.80 11.60 -14.77
N ASP A 164 -9.56 12.36 -13.72
CA ASP A 164 -8.50 13.36 -13.65
C ASP A 164 -7.23 12.73 -13.06
N PHE A 165 -6.09 13.37 -13.32
CA PHE A 165 -4.80 12.89 -12.83
C PHE A 165 -4.54 13.38 -11.40
N GLY A 166 -4.63 12.45 -10.44
CA GLY A 166 -4.55 12.73 -9.00
C GLY A 166 -3.20 12.49 -8.32
N TYR A 167 -2.08 12.52 -9.04
CA TYR A 167 -0.75 12.22 -8.48
C TYR A 167 0.26 13.34 -8.71
N PRO A 168 1.31 13.45 -7.89
CA PRO A 168 2.48 14.27 -8.20
C PRO A 168 3.18 13.84 -9.50
N PRO A 169 3.84 14.76 -10.23
CA PRO A 169 4.09 14.57 -11.65
C PRO A 169 5.30 13.69 -11.99
N LEU A 170 6.28 13.52 -11.11
CA LEU A 170 7.59 12.95 -11.47
C LEU A 170 7.49 11.52 -12.04
N GLY A 171 6.55 10.70 -11.55
CA GLY A 171 6.34 9.36 -12.11
C GLY A 171 5.89 9.40 -13.57
N VAL A 172 4.97 10.31 -13.90
CA VAL A 172 4.48 10.54 -15.26
C VAL A 172 5.52 11.22 -16.14
N GLU A 173 6.34 12.12 -15.60
CA GLU A 173 7.46 12.74 -16.33
C GLU A 173 8.49 11.69 -16.78
N ILE A 174 8.89 10.78 -15.87
CA ILE A 174 9.80 9.68 -16.21
C ILE A 174 9.14 8.75 -17.23
N GLY A 175 7.86 8.40 -17.03
CA GLY A 175 7.07 7.62 -17.97
C GLY A 175 7.02 8.25 -19.36
N ALA A 176 6.81 9.56 -19.45
CA ALA A 176 6.76 10.31 -20.70
C ALA A 176 8.11 10.31 -21.43
N VAL A 177 9.24 10.44 -20.70
CA VAL A 177 10.58 10.34 -21.28
C VAL A 177 10.79 8.95 -21.87
N VAL A 178 10.47 7.89 -21.12
CA VAL A 178 10.60 6.50 -21.60
C VAL A 178 9.68 6.25 -22.79
N GLN A 179 8.45 6.79 -22.78
CA GLN A 179 7.50 6.66 -23.88
C GLN A 179 8.01 7.33 -25.16
N ARG A 180 8.71 8.47 -25.07
CA ARG A 180 9.35 9.12 -26.23
C ARG A 180 10.51 8.32 -26.79
N ILE A 181 11.33 7.72 -25.93
CA ILE A 181 12.49 6.91 -26.34
C ILE A 181 12.05 5.57 -26.94
N PHE A 182 11.01 4.97 -26.38
CA PHE A 182 10.48 3.67 -26.79
C PHE A 182 8.97 3.74 -27.10
N PRO A 183 8.57 4.34 -28.24
CA PRO A 183 7.14 4.58 -28.57
C PRO A 183 6.27 3.32 -28.61
N ASN A 184 6.88 2.17 -28.94
CA ASN A 184 6.19 0.88 -29.06
C ASN A 184 6.01 0.14 -27.72
N LEU A 185 6.56 0.67 -26.63
CA LEU A 185 6.39 0.08 -25.29
C LEU A 185 5.34 0.85 -24.50
N VAL A 186 4.86 0.23 -23.43
CA VAL A 186 4.10 0.89 -22.37
C VAL A 186 5.11 1.48 -21.39
N GLY A 187 5.51 2.73 -21.64
CA GLY A 187 6.65 3.35 -20.96
C GLY A 187 6.53 3.34 -19.44
N ILE A 188 5.33 3.58 -18.91
CA ILE A 188 5.12 3.61 -17.46
C ILE A 188 5.21 2.23 -16.80
N VAL A 189 4.79 1.16 -17.50
CA VAL A 189 4.93 -0.22 -17.00
C VAL A 189 6.41 -0.59 -16.93
N LEU A 190 7.20 -0.21 -17.95
CA LEU A 190 8.65 -0.41 -17.92
C LEU A 190 9.29 0.33 -16.74
N VAL A 191 8.92 1.59 -16.51
CA VAL A 191 9.41 2.38 -15.36
C VAL A 191 9.09 1.69 -14.03
N SER A 192 7.86 1.19 -13.87
CA SER A 192 7.43 0.49 -12.66
C SER A 192 8.23 -0.80 -12.41
N TRP A 193 8.48 -1.58 -13.46
CA TRP A 193 9.32 -2.77 -13.38
C TRP A 193 10.78 -2.44 -13.05
N LEU A 194 11.36 -1.43 -13.68
CA LEU A 194 12.72 -0.97 -13.36
C LEU A 194 12.83 -0.48 -11.91
N ALA A 195 11.80 0.22 -11.41
CA ALA A 195 11.74 0.65 -10.02
C ALA A 195 11.68 -0.54 -9.06
N LEU A 196 10.85 -1.56 -9.35
CA LEU A 196 10.79 -2.79 -8.55
C LEU A 196 12.14 -3.53 -8.51
N LEU A 197 12.82 -3.65 -9.66
CA LEU A 197 14.15 -4.25 -9.75
C LEU A 197 15.20 -3.42 -8.99
N ALA A 198 15.15 -2.10 -9.09
CA ALA A 198 16.02 -1.22 -8.32
C ALA A 198 15.78 -1.38 -6.80
N THR A 199 14.53 -1.52 -6.36
CA THR A 199 14.18 -1.76 -4.95
C THR A 199 14.77 -3.06 -4.42
N VAL A 200 14.58 -4.19 -5.11
CA VAL A 200 15.13 -5.48 -4.64
C VAL A 200 16.66 -5.46 -4.63
N LEU A 201 17.30 -4.89 -5.66
CA LEU A 201 18.75 -4.74 -5.72
C LEU A 201 19.25 -3.88 -4.56
N PHE A 202 18.60 -2.75 -4.30
CA PHE A 202 18.95 -1.88 -3.20
C PHE A 202 18.91 -2.60 -1.86
N ILE A 203 17.79 -3.27 -1.53
CA ILE A 203 17.63 -4.00 -0.27
C ILE A 203 18.67 -5.11 -0.15
N PHE A 204 18.91 -5.86 -1.23
CA PHE A 204 19.90 -6.93 -1.26
C PHE A 204 21.33 -6.42 -1.01
N LEU A 205 21.67 -5.25 -1.55
CA LEU A 205 22.99 -4.65 -1.40
C LEU A 205 23.22 -4.10 0.02
N VAL A 206 22.22 -3.45 0.62
CA VAL A 206 22.34 -2.88 1.97
C VAL A 206 22.14 -3.91 3.09
N ALA A 207 21.49 -5.03 2.81
CA ALA A 207 21.29 -6.09 3.79
C ALA A 207 22.61 -6.80 4.17
N PRO A 208 22.84 -7.07 5.47
CA PRO A 208 23.90 -7.98 5.91
C PRO A 208 23.76 -9.34 5.23
N ARG A 209 24.89 -9.99 4.90
CA ARG A 209 24.92 -11.23 4.12
C ARG A 209 23.87 -12.28 4.54
N PRO A 210 23.67 -12.59 5.85
CA PRO A 210 22.67 -13.58 6.26
C PRO A 210 21.22 -13.22 5.97
N LEU A 211 20.92 -11.93 5.79
CA LEU A 211 19.58 -11.39 5.60
C LEU A 211 19.27 -11.01 4.15
N ARG A 212 20.27 -11.07 3.25
CA ARG A 212 20.10 -10.77 1.82
C ARG A 212 18.95 -11.53 1.15
N PRO A 213 18.71 -12.83 1.44
CA PRO A 213 17.60 -13.56 0.81
C PRO A 213 16.22 -12.95 1.07
N ILE A 214 16.04 -12.20 2.16
CA ILE A 214 14.77 -11.53 2.47
C ILE A 214 14.38 -10.54 1.37
N ALA A 215 15.36 -9.89 0.71
CA ALA A 215 15.09 -9.00 -0.42
C ALA A 215 14.42 -9.78 -1.57
N THR A 216 15.03 -10.89 -1.98
CA THR A 216 14.52 -11.73 -3.07
C THR A 216 13.17 -12.32 -2.71
N LEU A 217 13.02 -12.89 -1.51
CA LEU A 217 11.76 -13.46 -1.03
C LEU A 217 10.64 -12.42 -0.98
N GLY A 218 10.87 -11.32 -0.25
CA GLY A 218 9.84 -10.33 0.07
C GLY A 218 9.40 -9.50 -1.13
N VAL A 219 10.32 -9.21 -2.06
CA VAL A 219 10.01 -8.34 -3.21
C VAL A 219 9.63 -9.14 -4.46
N LEU A 220 10.35 -10.23 -4.78
CA LEU A 220 10.12 -10.99 -6.02
C LEU A 220 9.49 -12.37 -5.79
N GLY A 221 9.82 -13.03 -4.67
CA GLY A 221 9.42 -14.40 -4.35
C GLY A 221 7.91 -14.55 -4.20
N LEU A 222 7.27 -13.72 -3.39
CA LEU A 222 5.84 -13.82 -3.11
C LEU A 222 4.93 -13.39 -4.29
N GLY A 223 5.46 -12.63 -5.25
CA GLY A 223 4.74 -12.24 -6.47
C GLY A 223 3.78 -11.08 -6.36
N THR A 224 3.48 -10.64 -5.14
CA THR A 224 2.54 -9.55 -4.94
C THR A 224 2.99 -8.26 -5.63
N PHE A 225 4.23 -7.81 -5.41
CA PHE A 225 4.76 -6.61 -6.05
C PHE A 225 4.84 -6.70 -7.57
N THR A 226 5.02 -7.90 -8.12
CA THR A 226 5.07 -8.08 -9.57
C THR A 226 3.73 -7.80 -10.24
N ALA A 227 2.61 -8.08 -9.56
CA ALA A 227 1.29 -7.73 -10.05
C ALA A 227 1.04 -6.20 -10.04
N TYR A 228 1.55 -5.50 -9.02
CA TYR A 228 1.48 -4.03 -8.95
C TYR A 228 2.41 -3.34 -9.96
N ALA A 229 3.59 -3.92 -10.23
CA ALA A 229 4.51 -3.42 -11.25
C ALA A 229 3.91 -3.57 -12.67
N ASP A 230 3.31 -4.73 -12.96
CA ASP A 230 2.57 -4.99 -14.20
C ASP A 230 1.43 -3.99 -14.44
N ASN A 231 0.86 -3.48 -13.36
CA ASN A 231 -0.22 -2.49 -13.39
C ASN A 231 0.29 -1.05 -13.20
N ALA A 232 1.60 -0.80 -13.32
CA ALA A 232 2.20 0.53 -13.26
C ALA A 232 1.78 1.38 -12.04
N TYR A 233 1.58 0.76 -10.88
CA TYR A 233 1.20 1.50 -9.69
C TYR A 233 2.24 2.57 -9.32
N PRO A 234 1.84 3.82 -9.07
CA PRO A 234 2.77 4.91 -8.80
C PRO A 234 3.62 4.66 -7.55
N SER A 235 3.09 3.93 -6.58
CA SER A 235 3.79 3.60 -5.33
C SER A 235 4.99 2.69 -5.60
N VAL A 236 4.90 1.76 -6.56
CA VAL A 236 6.02 0.91 -6.99
C VAL A 236 7.13 1.77 -7.61
N ILE A 237 6.78 2.78 -8.40
CA ILE A 237 7.74 3.73 -8.97
C ILE A 237 8.46 4.53 -7.86
N ALA A 238 7.74 4.89 -6.80
CA ALA A 238 8.30 5.61 -5.65
C ALA A 238 9.19 4.76 -4.73
N LEU A 239 9.01 3.42 -4.72
CA LEU A 239 9.68 2.52 -3.78
C LEU A 239 11.20 2.65 -3.69
N PRO A 240 11.98 2.65 -4.79
CA PRO A 240 13.44 2.72 -4.68
C PRO A 240 13.89 4.03 -4.00
N PHE A 241 13.16 5.13 -4.26
CA PHE A 241 13.42 6.42 -3.63
C PHE A 241 13.04 6.44 -2.15
N LEU A 242 11.90 5.84 -1.78
CA LEU A 242 11.49 5.67 -0.38
C LEU A 242 12.48 4.81 0.40
N CYS A 243 12.94 3.69 -0.18
CA CYS A 243 13.97 2.84 0.40
C CYS A 243 15.28 3.60 0.61
N LEU A 244 15.70 4.39 -0.38
CA LEU A 244 16.91 5.21 -0.27
C LEU A 244 16.76 6.31 0.81
N ALA A 245 15.62 7.01 0.86
CA ALA A 245 15.34 8.02 1.87
C ALA A 245 15.40 7.45 3.30
N LEU A 246 14.91 6.22 3.49
CA LEU A 246 14.86 5.54 4.79
C LEU A 246 16.18 4.83 5.17
N TRP A 247 17.05 4.54 4.20
CA TRP A 247 18.27 3.78 4.40
C TRP A 247 19.19 4.42 5.45
N SER A 248 19.43 3.69 6.54
CA SER A 248 20.23 4.16 7.67
C SER A 248 19.87 5.60 8.10
N TRP A 249 18.58 5.95 8.06
CA TRP A 249 18.10 7.28 8.39
C TRP A 249 18.57 7.84 9.75
N PRO A 250 18.86 7.04 10.81
CA PRO A 250 19.38 7.58 12.06
C PRO A 250 20.79 8.18 11.95
N SER A 251 21.47 8.03 10.82
CA SER A 251 22.76 8.66 10.53
C SER A 251 22.64 10.03 9.84
N ILE A 252 21.46 10.42 9.36
CA ILE A 252 21.26 11.69 8.62
C ILE A 252 21.59 12.87 9.52
N GLY A 253 22.56 13.70 9.14
CA GLY A 253 22.92 14.89 9.91
C GLY A 253 23.69 14.61 11.21
N ARG A 254 24.21 13.38 11.38
CA ARG A 254 25.16 13.08 12.46
C ARG A 254 26.33 14.07 12.37
N ASP A 255 26.81 14.54 13.52
CA ASP A 255 27.85 15.57 13.63
C ASP A 255 27.49 16.93 13.00
N GLY A 256 26.19 17.18 12.74
CA GLY A 256 25.70 18.45 12.22
C GLY A 256 25.89 18.68 10.73
N ARG A 257 26.34 17.64 10.00
CA ARG A 257 26.61 17.71 8.56
C ARG A 257 25.73 16.72 7.81
N LEU A 258 25.12 17.18 6.71
CA LEU A 258 24.28 16.32 5.88
C LEU A 258 25.12 15.37 5.00
N GLY A 259 26.26 15.87 4.49
CA GLY A 259 27.14 15.12 3.60
C GLY A 259 26.47 14.73 2.28
N ARG A 260 27.23 14.05 1.40
CA ARG A 260 26.72 13.59 0.09
C ARG A 260 25.59 12.57 0.24
N PHE A 261 25.72 11.63 1.18
CA PHE A 261 24.70 10.62 1.42
C PHE A 261 23.41 11.22 1.99
N GLY A 262 23.47 12.16 2.94
CA GLY A 262 22.27 12.81 3.45
C GLY A 262 21.57 13.67 2.40
N LEU A 263 22.31 14.33 1.50
CA LEU A 263 21.75 15.04 0.35
C LEU A 263 21.04 14.08 -0.61
N GLY A 264 21.67 12.93 -0.92
CA GLY A 264 21.05 11.89 -1.73
C GLY A 264 19.75 11.35 -1.14
N ARG A 265 19.70 11.14 0.19
CA ARG A 265 18.48 10.72 0.90
C ARG A 265 17.39 11.79 0.89
N ALA A 266 17.77 13.06 1.07
CA ALA A 266 16.84 14.19 0.98
C ALA A 266 16.24 14.32 -0.42
N ALA A 267 17.08 14.24 -1.45
CA ALA A 267 16.65 14.25 -2.84
C ALA A 267 15.74 13.06 -3.16
N ALA A 268 16.06 11.87 -2.66
CA ALA A 268 15.22 10.68 -2.81
C ALA A 268 13.86 10.85 -2.12
N LEU A 269 13.80 11.46 -0.93
CA LEU A 269 12.54 11.79 -0.28
C LEU A 269 11.70 12.75 -1.13
N GLY A 270 12.33 13.80 -1.68
CA GLY A 270 11.67 14.76 -2.58
C GLY A 270 11.12 14.08 -3.84
N ALA A 271 11.91 13.21 -4.47
CA ALA A 271 11.50 12.43 -5.63
C ALA A 271 10.32 11.50 -5.29
N ALA A 272 10.39 10.75 -4.18
CA ALA A 272 9.30 9.90 -3.74
C ALA A 272 8.01 10.68 -3.49
N CYS A 273 8.09 11.81 -2.78
CA CYS A 273 6.97 12.73 -2.56
C CYS A 273 6.41 13.30 -3.86
N SER A 274 7.23 13.39 -4.92
CA SER A 274 6.85 13.88 -6.24
C SER A 274 6.41 12.77 -7.21
N ILE A 275 6.47 11.52 -6.80
CA ILE A 275 5.87 10.39 -7.52
C ILE A 275 4.54 10.01 -6.89
N HIS A 276 4.46 9.99 -5.55
CA HIS A 276 3.27 9.58 -4.82
C HIS A 276 3.18 10.23 -3.44
N GLN A 277 1.97 10.64 -3.07
CA GLN A 277 1.65 11.27 -1.78
C GLN A 277 1.96 10.39 -0.55
N LEU A 278 2.14 9.07 -0.68
CA LEU A 278 2.58 8.22 0.43
C LEU A 278 3.93 8.67 1.00
N GLY A 279 4.80 9.25 0.17
CA GLY A 279 6.07 9.84 0.64
C GLY A 279 5.88 10.96 1.67
N TRP A 280 4.76 11.68 1.63
CA TRP A 280 4.49 12.81 2.53
C TRP A 280 4.34 12.33 3.98
N PHE A 281 3.69 11.19 4.21
CA PHE A 281 3.54 10.62 5.54
C PHE A 281 4.88 10.16 6.10
N LEU A 282 5.73 9.52 5.30
CA LEU A 282 7.09 9.18 5.74
C LEU A 282 7.91 10.45 6.05
N ALA A 283 7.76 11.52 5.26
CA ALA A 283 8.46 12.79 5.48
C ALA A 283 8.12 13.39 6.85
N LEU A 284 6.85 13.37 7.28
CA LEU A 284 6.43 13.86 8.61
C LEU A 284 7.16 13.11 9.73
N PHE A 285 7.20 11.78 9.66
CA PHE A 285 7.88 10.97 10.68
C PHE A 285 9.41 11.17 10.64
N LEU A 286 10.01 11.33 9.45
CA LEU A 286 11.43 11.64 9.34
C LEU A 286 11.77 13.00 9.97
N VAL A 287 10.94 14.03 9.75
CA VAL A 287 11.13 15.34 10.39
C VAL A 287 11.10 15.19 11.91
N VAL A 288 10.05 14.58 12.47
CA VAL A 288 9.92 14.37 13.92
C VAL A 288 11.10 13.54 14.46
N GLY A 289 11.44 12.44 13.80
CA GLY A 289 12.55 11.56 14.19
C GLY A 289 13.90 12.28 14.17
N LEU A 290 14.17 13.08 13.14
CA LEU A 290 15.42 13.85 13.02
C LEU A 290 15.50 14.97 14.05
N ILE A 291 14.40 15.66 14.37
CA ILE A 291 14.38 16.64 15.48
C ILE A 291 14.82 15.92 16.77
N MET A 292 14.15 14.82 17.12
CA MET A 292 14.42 14.09 18.36
C MET A 292 15.83 13.48 18.40
N LEU A 293 16.35 12.97 17.28
CA LEU A 293 17.71 12.41 17.22
C LEU A 293 18.82 13.46 17.29
N ARG A 294 18.55 14.70 16.87
CA ARG A 294 19.60 15.71 16.67
C ARG A 294 19.61 16.77 17.75
N LEU A 295 18.47 17.04 18.39
CA LEU A 295 18.35 18.04 19.44
C LEU A 295 19.40 17.89 20.57
N PRO A 296 19.72 16.68 21.08
CA PRO A 296 20.71 16.53 22.16
C PRO A 296 22.15 16.89 21.76
N THR A 297 22.49 16.66 20.48
CA THR A 297 23.86 16.82 19.97
C THR A 297 24.10 18.19 19.33
N LEU A 298 23.12 18.73 18.61
CA LEU A 298 23.26 19.96 17.82
C LEU A 298 22.61 21.20 18.43
N ARG A 299 21.86 21.03 19.54
CA ARG A 299 20.96 22.04 20.11
C ARG A 299 19.90 22.50 19.09
N LEU A 300 19.04 23.44 19.49
CA LEU A 300 17.90 23.87 18.67
C LEU A 300 18.34 24.48 17.33
N ARG A 301 19.30 25.43 17.34
CA ARG A 301 19.78 26.12 16.13
C ARG A 301 20.41 25.16 15.13
N GLY A 302 21.28 24.25 15.58
CA GLY A 302 21.94 23.28 14.70
C GLY A 302 20.95 22.28 14.10
N THR A 303 20.00 21.81 14.91
CA THR A 303 18.91 20.93 14.46
C THR A 303 18.03 21.62 13.41
N PHE A 304 17.63 22.87 13.66
CA PHE A 304 16.85 23.65 12.71
C PHE A 304 17.56 23.85 11.37
N LEU A 305 18.84 24.24 11.39
CA LEU A 305 19.64 24.42 10.16
C LEU A 305 19.81 23.11 9.38
N LEU A 306 19.99 21.99 10.08
CA LEU A 306 20.04 20.67 9.46
C LEU A 306 18.72 20.34 8.76
N LEU A 307 17.59 20.55 9.43
CA LEU A 307 16.26 20.29 8.89
C LEU A 307 15.94 21.23 7.72
N LEU A 308 16.35 22.49 7.79
CA LEU A 308 16.20 23.42 6.67
C LEU A 308 16.97 22.94 5.43
N ARG A 309 18.20 22.42 5.60
CA ARG A 309 18.98 21.86 4.48
C ARG A 309 18.37 20.57 3.94
N TYR A 310 17.97 19.66 4.83
CA TYR A 310 17.37 18.38 4.44
C TYR A 310 16.00 18.59 3.77
N GLY A 311 15.09 19.28 4.45
CA GLY A 311 13.76 19.62 3.96
C GLY A 311 13.82 20.52 2.73
N GLY A 312 14.71 21.52 2.71
CA GLY A 312 14.92 22.38 1.53
C GLY A 312 15.40 21.61 0.31
N THR A 313 16.28 20.61 0.49
CA THR A 313 16.71 19.73 -0.62
C THR A 313 15.56 18.87 -1.13
N ALA A 314 14.79 18.25 -0.23
CA ALA A 314 13.64 17.44 -0.62
C ALA A 314 12.57 18.28 -1.33
N LEU A 315 12.27 19.47 -0.78
CA LEU A 315 11.32 20.41 -1.36
C LEU A 315 11.80 20.93 -2.71
N ALA A 316 13.10 21.21 -2.88
CA ALA A 316 13.65 21.63 -4.17
C ALA A 316 13.45 20.55 -5.24
N VAL A 317 13.71 19.28 -4.93
CA VAL A 317 13.47 18.17 -5.88
C VAL A 317 11.98 18.04 -6.22
N PHE A 318 11.10 18.10 -5.21
CA PHE A 318 9.65 18.08 -5.43
C PHE A 318 9.16 19.27 -6.27
N ALA A 319 9.71 20.46 -6.00
CA ALA A 319 9.36 21.67 -6.71
C ALA A 319 9.85 21.62 -8.16
N LEU A 320 11.06 21.12 -8.44
CA LEU A 320 11.61 21.07 -9.79
C LEU A 320 10.74 20.30 -10.79
N SER A 321 10.18 19.16 -10.38
CA SER A 321 9.22 18.39 -11.19
C SER A 321 7.83 19.02 -11.21
N SER A 322 7.42 19.72 -10.15
CA SER A 322 6.09 20.31 -10.06
C SER A 322 5.97 21.67 -10.74
N LEU A 323 7.06 22.43 -10.84
CA LEU A 323 7.09 23.83 -11.25
C LEU A 323 6.48 24.08 -12.63
N PRO A 324 6.72 23.24 -13.67
CA PRO A 324 6.12 23.45 -14.99
C PRO A 324 4.58 23.46 -14.95
N PHE A 325 3.99 22.63 -14.10
CA PHE A 325 2.54 22.49 -13.96
C PHE A 325 1.95 23.53 -13.00
N ALA A 326 2.65 23.79 -11.89
CA ALA A 326 2.24 24.80 -10.92
C ALA A 326 2.22 26.22 -11.52
N ILE A 327 3.15 26.55 -12.43
CA ILE A 327 3.17 27.85 -13.11
C ILE A 327 2.09 27.94 -14.19
N LYS A 328 1.98 26.92 -15.05
CA LYS A 328 1.07 26.98 -16.20
C LYS A 328 -0.40 26.83 -15.80
N THR A 329 -0.69 25.98 -14.82
CA THR A 329 -2.04 25.59 -14.43
C THR A 329 -2.13 25.39 -12.91
N PRO A 330 -1.94 26.44 -12.10
CA PRO A 330 -1.79 26.34 -10.64
C PRO A 330 -2.99 25.67 -9.97
N HIS A 331 -4.20 26.07 -10.34
CA HIS A 331 -5.43 25.50 -9.77
C HIS A 331 -5.54 24.00 -10.09
N ALA A 332 -5.41 23.61 -11.36
CA ALA A 332 -5.51 22.21 -11.78
C ALA A 332 -4.41 21.33 -11.14
N TRP A 333 -3.19 21.85 -11.03
CA TRP A 333 -2.10 21.18 -10.34
C TRP A 333 -2.39 21.01 -8.85
N LEU A 334 -2.86 22.05 -8.16
CA LEU A 334 -3.23 21.99 -6.74
C LEU A 334 -4.36 20.97 -6.51
N THR A 335 -5.45 21.06 -7.28
CA THR A 335 -6.58 20.14 -7.13
C THR A 335 -6.20 18.70 -7.43
N GLY A 336 -5.37 18.45 -8.45
CA GLY A 336 -4.91 17.10 -8.79
C GLY A 336 -3.95 16.52 -7.74
N VAL A 337 -2.91 17.27 -7.34
CA VAL A 337 -1.92 16.78 -6.37
C VAL A 337 -2.54 16.52 -4.99
N PHE A 338 -3.47 17.37 -4.57
CA PHE A 338 -4.20 17.24 -3.31
C PHE A 338 -5.51 16.46 -3.45
N GLU A 339 -5.82 15.90 -4.63
CA GLU A 339 -7.05 15.16 -4.87
C GLU A 339 -7.29 14.08 -3.81
N PRO A 340 -6.32 13.27 -3.35
CA PRO A 340 -6.59 12.27 -2.32
C PRO A 340 -7.07 12.83 -0.97
N LEU A 341 -6.81 14.11 -0.69
CA LEU A 341 -7.24 14.81 0.53
C LEU A 341 -8.53 15.59 0.35
N LEU A 342 -8.89 15.90 -0.89
CA LEU A 342 -10.07 16.71 -1.25
C LEU A 342 -11.20 15.85 -1.85
N GLN A 343 -10.88 14.69 -2.39
CA GLN A 343 -11.85 13.82 -3.05
C GLN A 343 -12.80 13.26 -2.01
N HIS A 344 -14.08 13.50 -2.23
CA HIS A 344 -15.15 12.82 -1.52
C HIS A 344 -15.39 11.47 -2.20
N ALA A 345 -14.36 10.63 -2.21
CA ALA A 345 -14.43 9.31 -2.81
C ALA A 345 -15.28 8.38 -1.95
N VAL A 346 -16.05 7.53 -2.62
CA VAL A 346 -16.81 6.47 -1.94
C VAL A 346 -15.85 5.64 -1.07
N PRO A 347 -16.19 5.39 0.21
CA PRO A 347 -15.30 4.62 1.06
C PRO A 347 -15.06 3.23 0.47
N HIS A 348 -13.82 2.79 0.51
CA HIS A 348 -13.38 1.57 -0.14
C HIS A 348 -12.12 1.04 0.52
N GLY A 349 -12.05 -0.25 0.77
CA GLY A 349 -10.85 -0.89 1.29
C GLY A 349 -11.12 -2.07 2.21
N GLN A 350 -10.04 -2.63 2.72
CA GLN A 350 -10.00 -3.81 3.58
C GLN A 350 -9.75 -3.46 5.05
N GLY A 351 -9.50 -2.18 5.36
CA GLY A 351 -9.34 -1.71 6.74
C GLY A 351 -10.66 -1.59 7.50
N LEU A 352 -10.62 -0.88 8.63
CA LEU A 352 -11.76 -0.72 9.54
C LEU A 352 -12.91 0.08 8.91
N ALA A 353 -12.64 0.95 7.94
CA ALA A 353 -13.71 1.60 7.17
C ALA A 353 -14.54 0.60 6.33
N GLY A 354 -14.02 -0.61 6.09
CA GLY A 354 -14.80 -1.70 5.50
C GLY A 354 -15.96 -2.16 6.39
N ILE A 355 -15.94 -1.90 7.70
CA ILE A 355 -17.02 -2.32 8.61
C ILE A 355 -18.38 -1.74 8.17
N THR A 356 -18.41 -0.49 7.68
CA THR A 356 -19.66 0.14 7.17
C THR A 356 -20.14 -0.46 5.85
N HIS A 357 -19.29 -1.24 5.17
CA HIS A 357 -19.64 -2.01 3.98
C HIS A 357 -20.02 -3.46 4.31
N TYR A 358 -19.44 -4.04 5.35
CA TYR A 358 -19.63 -5.44 5.73
C TYR A 358 -20.88 -5.65 6.59
N VAL A 359 -21.23 -4.67 7.44
CA VAL A 359 -22.42 -4.72 8.28
C VAL A 359 -23.56 -3.99 7.57
N VAL A 360 -24.68 -4.69 7.35
CA VAL A 360 -25.91 -4.08 6.81
C VAL A 360 -26.36 -2.96 7.75
N GLY A 361 -26.58 -1.78 7.21
CA GLY A 361 -26.96 -0.60 8.00
C GLY A 361 -26.07 0.62 7.81
N GLY A 362 -24.98 0.52 7.03
CA GLY A 362 -24.19 1.65 6.56
C GLY A 362 -23.65 2.56 7.68
N SER A 363 -23.55 3.86 7.41
CA SER A 363 -23.23 4.90 8.40
C SER A 363 -23.69 6.29 7.94
N GLY A 364 -24.25 7.06 8.86
CA GLY A 364 -24.57 8.48 8.67
C GLY A 364 -23.43 9.45 8.98
N GLY A 365 -22.23 8.97 9.34
CA GLY A 365 -21.13 9.79 9.85
C GLY A 365 -19.78 9.49 9.18
N LEU A 366 -19.74 9.29 7.87
CA LEU A 366 -18.51 8.83 7.18
C LEU A 366 -17.33 9.81 7.30
N ASP A 367 -17.59 11.12 7.41
CA ASP A 367 -16.56 12.15 7.64
C ASP A 367 -15.70 11.88 8.88
N PHE A 368 -16.26 11.19 9.88
CA PHE A 368 -15.53 10.85 11.09
C PHE A 368 -14.38 9.86 10.86
N TYR A 369 -14.36 9.10 9.76
CA TYR A 369 -13.18 8.33 9.36
C TYR A 369 -12.00 9.23 8.97
N GLY A 370 -12.26 10.31 8.23
CA GLY A 370 -11.26 11.31 7.90
C GLY A 370 -10.69 11.98 9.15
N ARG A 371 -11.57 12.37 10.08
CA ARG A 371 -11.19 12.94 11.38
C ARG A 371 -10.40 11.95 12.24
N ALA A 372 -10.83 10.68 12.30
CA ALA A 372 -10.12 9.61 13.00
C ALA A 372 -8.71 9.41 12.45
N THR A 373 -8.56 9.44 11.12
CA THR A 373 -7.27 9.33 10.43
C THR A 373 -6.31 10.46 10.81
N GLN A 374 -6.79 11.71 10.78
CA GLN A 374 -5.99 12.88 11.14
C GLN A 374 -5.56 12.85 12.62
N LEU A 375 -6.49 12.52 13.52
CA LEU A 375 -6.21 12.40 14.95
C LEU A 375 -5.26 11.23 15.26
N LEU A 376 -5.41 10.11 14.55
CA LEU A 376 -4.51 8.97 14.67
C LEU A 376 -3.10 9.31 14.19
N LEU A 377 -2.97 10.03 13.07
CA LEU A 377 -1.68 10.53 12.60
C LEU A 377 -1.00 11.40 13.66
N ALA A 378 -1.73 12.36 14.25
CA ALA A 378 -1.22 13.20 15.31
C ALA A 378 -0.78 12.38 16.54
N ALA A 379 -1.62 11.44 16.99
CA ALA A 379 -1.32 10.55 18.10
C ALA A 379 -0.06 9.69 17.84
N LEU A 380 0.09 9.16 16.63
CA LEU A 380 1.25 8.38 16.22
C LEU A 380 2.53 9.23 16.13
N LEU A 381 2.46 10.46 15.61
CA LEU A 381 3.61 11.37 15.58
C LEU A 381 4.08 11.75 17.00
N VAL A 382 3.14 12.08 17.89
CA VAL A 382 3.45 12.37 19.30
C VAL A 382 4.02 11.13 19.99
N THR A 383 3.40 9.96 19.81
CA THR A 383 3.91 8.69 20.36
C THR A 383 5.30 8.37 19.83
N PHE A 384 5.55 8.59 18.54
CA PHE A 384 6.85 8.41 17.92
C PHE A 384 7.91 9.33 18.53
N ALA A 385 7.58 10.60 18.76
CA ALA A 385 8.47 11.54 19.44
C ALA A 385 8.77 11.12 20.89
N LEU A 386 7.74 10.74 21.65
CA LEU A 386 7.84 10.34 23.06
C LEU A 386 8.64 9.04 23.27
N PHE A 387 8.50 8.08 22.35
CA PHE A 387 9.04 6.74 22.50
C PHE A 387 10.11 6.38 21.47
N LEU A 388 10.75 7.38 20.84
CA LEU A 388 11.67 7.16 19.73
C LEU A 388 12.78 6.14 20.06
N ARG A 389 13.31 6.14 21.28
CA ARG A 389 14.33 5.17 21.72
C ARG A 389 13.89 3.71 21.61
N ARG A 390 12.58 3.45 21.71
CA ARG A 390 12.00 2.10 21.71
C ARG A 390 11.44 1.71 20.36
N ILE A 391 10.75 2.65 19.69
CA ILE A 391 10.00 2.39 18.46
C ILE A 391 10.61 3.04 17.21
N GLY A 392 11.83 3.60 17.30
CA GLY A 392 12.53 4.22 16.16
C GLY A 392 12.55 3.38 14.88
N PRO A 393 12.88 2.07 14.93
CA PRO A 393 12.83 1.22 13.73
C PRO A 393 11.43 1.10 13.11
N ALA A 394 10.36 1.31 13.91
CA ALA A 394 8.98 1.19 13.45
C ALA A 394 8.52 2.37 12.56
N ILE A 395 9.36 3.39 12.33
CA ILE A 395 9.09 4.45 11.34
C ILE A 395 8.73 3.90 9.95
N ALA A 396 9.22 2.70 9.61
CA ALA A 396 8.88 2.06 8.35
C ALA A 396 7.43 1.58 8.27
N VAL A 397 6.72 1.48 9.40
CA VAL A 397 5.36 0.91 9.52
C VAL A 397 4.35 1.96 9.99
N LEU A 398 4.70 2.75 11.01
CA LEU A 398 3.80 3.68 11.69
C LEU A 398 3.06 4.67 10.75
N PRO A 399 3.71 5.27 9.72
CA PRO A 399 3.03 6.20 8.84
C PRO A 399 1.81 5.61 8.13
N TRP A 400 1.80 4.29 7.93
CA TRP A 400 0.78 3.59 7.15
C TRP A 400 -0.39 3.10 8.02
N VAL A 401 -0.20 3.01 9.34
CA VAL A 401 -1.24 2.54 10.27
C VAL A 401 -2.49 3.42 10.20
N ILE A 402 -2.33 4.71 9.88
CA ILE A 402 -3.44 5.64 9.75
C ILE A 402 -4.46 5.21 8.69
N PHE A 403 -4.02 4.52 7.64
CA PHE A 403 -4.91 4.09 6.56
C PHE A 403 -5.87 2.98 7.00
N MET A 404 -5.71 2.44 8.22
CA MET A 404 -6.61 1.40 8.71
C MET A 404 -7.98 2.00 9.04
N VAL A 405 -8.03 3.30 9.31
CA VAL A 405 -9.25 4.04 9.66
C VAL A 405 -9.64 5.07 8.61
N SER A 406 -8.90 5.19 7.50
CA SER A 406 -9.26 6.13 6.43
C SER A 406 -10.47 5.64 5.64
N THR A 407 -11.26 6.59 5.13
CA THR A 407 -12.40 6.32 4.24
C THR A 407 -12.00 5.42 3.07
N ARG A 408 -10.83 5.68 2.48
CA ARG A 408 -10.15 4.76 1.56
C ARG A 408 -9.06 3.98 2.30
N SER A 409 -9.31 2.73 2.66
CA SER A 409 -8.43 1.88 3.47
C SER A 409 -7.92 0.66 2.70
N GLN A 410 -7.33 0.90 1.52
CA GLN A 410 -6.85 -0.15 0.63
C GLN A 410 -5.62 -0.88 1.21
N ASP A 411 -5.63 -2.21 1.10
CA ASP A 411 -4.55 -3.10 1.53
C ASP A 411 -3.18 -2.75 0.92
N GLY A 412 -3.21 -2.23 -0.31
CA GLY A 412 -2.06 -1.69 -1.03
C GLY A 412 -1.22 -0.70 -0.22
N TYR A 413 -1.79 0.09 0.69
CA TYR A 413 -1.03 1.08 1.47
C TYR A 413 -0.01 0.45 2.43
N TRP A 414 -0.30 -0.73 2.97
CA TRP A 414 0.65 -1.49 3.81
C TRP A 414 1.53 -2.39 2.98
N LEU A 415 0.92 -3.05 2.01
CA LEU A 415 1.58 -4.03 1.19
C LEU A 415 2.72 -3.39 0.40
N LEU A 416 2.43 -2.28 -0.28
CA LEU A 416 3.39 -1.61 -1.15
C LEU A 416 4.53 -0.96 -0.36
N THR A 417 4.38 -0.80 0.96
CA THR A 417 5.41 -0.19 1.83
C THR A 417 6.23 -1.23 2.61
N MET A 418 5.90 -2.53 2.53
CA MET A 418 6.70 -3.60 3.17
C MET A 418 8.21 -3.60 2.79
N PRO A 419 8.65 -3.19 1.57
CA PRO A 419 10.08 -3.10 1.27
C PRO A 419 10.81 -2.10 2.18
N LEU A 420 10.14 -1.06 2.67
CA LEU A 420 10.70 -0.13 3.66
C LEU A 420 10.89 -0.82 5.01
N TRP A 421 10.03 -1.77 5.37
CA TRP A 421 10.13 -2.55 6.62
C TRP A 421 11.41 -3.39 6.59
N LEU A 422 11.72 -3.97 5.43
CA LEU A 422 12.96 -4.69 5.19
C LEU A 422 14.18 -3.77 5.30
N VAL A 423 14.13 -2.58 4.69
CA VAL A 423 15.21 -1.58 4.81
C VAL A 423 15.45 -1.21 6.28
N ALA A 424 14.39 -0.90 7.04
CA ALA A 424 14.54 -0.55 8.46
C ALA A 424 15.09 -1.72 9.28
N LEU A 425 14.60 -2.94 9.06
CA LEU A 425 15.08 -4.15 9.72
C LEU A 425 16.59 -4.35 9.53
N VAL A 426 17.09 -4.14 8.30
CA VAL A 426 18.49 -4.45 7.97
C VAL A 426 19.45 -3.28 8.15
N THR A 427 18.96 -2.04 8.31
CA THR A 427 19.81 -0.83 8.35
C THR A 427 19.67 0.01 9.61
N THR A 428 18.80 -0.37 10.53
CA THR A 428 18.61 0.32 11.82
C THR A 428 18.61 -0.65 12.99
N SER A 429 19.12 -0.21 14.12
CA SER A 429 19.14 -0.95 15.38
C SER A 429 18.59 -0.09 16.51
N ARG A 430 18.24 -0.69 17.66
CA ARG A 430 17.86 0.08 18.85
C ARG A 430 18.99 0.99 19.36
N ALA A 431 20.24 0.58 19.16
CA ALA A 431 21.41 1.36 19.58
C ALA A 431 21.48 2.72 18.88
N ASP A 432 21.02 2.81 17.63
CA ASP A 432 20.99 4.05 16.85
C ASP A 432 20.09 5.14 17.47
N PHE A 433 19.20 4.77 18.40
CA PHE A 433 18.25 5.65 19.05
C PHE A 433 18.56 5.88 20.54
N ALA A 434 19.65 5.32 21.06
CA ALA A 434 20.00 5.38 22.48
C ALA A 434 20.13 6.84 23.00
N ASP A 435 20.65 7.72 22.14
CA ASP A 435 20.91 9.12 22.47
C ASP A 435 19.77 10.07 22.04
N ALA A 436 18.66 9.55 21.53
CA ALA A 436 17.54 10.41 21.11
C ALA A 436 17.03 11.25 22.30
N TYR A 437 16.58 12.47 22.04
CA TYR A 437 15.96 13.33 23.04
C TYR A 437 14.75 12.62 23.66
N GLN A 438 14.60 12.75 24.98
CA GLN A 438 13.45 12.22 25.71
C GLN A 438 12.72 13.35 26.39
N LEU A 439 11.46 13.52 25.99
CA LEU A 439 10.52 14.34 26.73
C LEU A 439 10.24 13.68 28.09
N ARG A 440 10.17 14.49 29.15
CA ARG A 440 9.90 13.99 30.49
C ARG A 440 8.45 13.52 30.58
N LEU A 441 8.27 12.22 30.66
CA LEU A 441 6.99 11.58 30.97
C LEU A 441 6.91 11.23 32.45
N PRO A 442 5.72 10.99 33.00
CA PRO A 442 5.57 10.43 34.34
C PRO A 442 6.48 9.20 34.56
N SER A 443 7.09 9.12 35.75
CA SER A 443 7.98 8.02 36.13
C SER A 443 7.22 6.69 36.26
N SER A 444 5.98 6.75 36.76
CA SER A 444 5.09 5.58 36.86
C SER A 444 4.76 5.00 35.49
N VAL A 445 5.02 3.69 35.33
CA VAL A 445 4.69 2.94 34.11
C VAL A 445 3.19 3.03 33.79
N ARG A 446 2.33 2.97 34.82
CA ARG A 446 0.87 3.08 34.65
C ARG A 446 0.46 4.47 34.15
N ALA A 447 1.01 5.53 34.75
CA ALA A 447 0.72 6.90 34.31
C ALA A 447 1.20 7.15 32.88
N ARG A 448 2.38 6.62 32.52
CA ARG A 448 2.92 6.70 31.15
C ARG A 448 2.04 5.97 30.14
N ALA A 449 1.58 4.76 30.48
CA ALA A 449 0.66 4.00 29.66
C ALA A 449 -0.67 4.74 29.50
N ALA A 450 -1.22 5.32 30.57
CA ALA A 450 -2.45 6.10 30.54
C ALA A 450 -2.33 7.36 29.67
N VAL A 451 -1.24 8.14 29.80
CA VAL A 451 -0.98 9.30 28.94
C VAL A 451 -0.88 8.90 27.48
N THR A 452 -0.18 7.79 27.20
CA THR A 452 -0.04 7.29 25.81
C THR A 452 -1.40 6.87 25.26
N ALA A 453 -2.18 6.10 26.02
CA ALA A 453 -3.51 5.68 25.61
C ALA A 453 -4.45 6.87 25.38
N ALA A 454 -4.37 7.90 26.22
CA ALA A 454 -5.16 9.12 26.11
C ALA A 454 -4.95 9.85 24.76
N LEU A 455 -3.76 9.76 24.15
CA LEU A 455 -3.49 10.32 22.83
C LEU A 455 -4.37 9.69 21.73
N PHE A 456 -4.73 8.41 21.88
CA PHE A 456 -5.50 7.66 20.88
C PHE A 456 -7.01 7.73 21.11
N LEU A 457 -7.47 8.19 22.28
CA LEU A 457 -8.90 8.28 22.60
C LEU A 457 -9.70 9.13 21.61
N PRO A 458 -9.25 10.32 21.16
CA PRO A 458 -10.01 11.11 20.19
C PRO A 458 -10.18 10.41 18.83
N ALA A 459 -9.14 9.72 18.35
CA ALA A 459 -9.20 8.96 17.12
C ALA A 459 -10.16 7.76 17.26
N ALA A 460 -10.08 7.04 18.37
CA ALA A 460 -10.99 5.93 18.68
C ALA A 460 -12.44 6.40 18.80
N ALA A 461 -12.70 7.54 19.46
CA ALA A 461 -14.03 8.12 19.56
C ALA A 461 -14.58 8.50 18.18
N CYS A 462 -13.79 9.15 17.32
CA CYS A 462 -14.22 9.45 15.95
C CYS A 462 -14.52 8.17 15.16
N PHE A 463 -13.67 7.14 15.26
CA PHE A 463 -13.94 5.85 14.62
C PHE A 463 -15.24 5.21 15.12
N VAL A 464 -15.48 5.20 16.43
CA VAL A 464 -16.73 4.68 17.01
C VAL A 464 -17.93 5.45 16.51
N ILE A 465 -17.86 6.79 16.43
CA ILE A 465 -18.92 7.61 15.85
C ILE A 465 -19.13 7.22 14.38
N ALA A 466 -18.07 7.11 13.58
CA ALA A 466 -18.16 6.74 12.17
C ALA A 466 -18.85 5.39 11.94
N VAL A 467 -18.67 4.42 12.84
CA VAL A 467 -19.31 3.09 12.73
C VAL A 467 -20.70 3.05 13.35
N ALA A 468 -20.92 3.77 14.45
CA ALA A 468 -22.14 3.68 15.24
C ALA A 468 -23.24 4.67 14.82
N THR A 469 -22.93 5.71 14.04
CA THR A 469 -23.95 6.62 13.52
C THR A 469 -24.88 5.88 12.54
N PRO A 470 -26.19 5.77 12.82
CA PRO A 470 -27.12 5.05 11.95
C PRO A 470 -27.16 5.62 10.53
N GLN A 471 -27.39 4.79 9.52
CA GLN A 471 -27.67 5.27 8.16
C GLN A 471 -28.88 6.22 8.12
N PRO A 472 -28.82 7.28 7.30
CA PRO A 472 -29.93 8.22 7.18
C PRO A 472 -31.11 7.69 6.37
N LEU A 473 -30.89 6.77 5.42
CA LEU A 473 -31.96 6.30 4.53
C LEU A 473 -32.45 4.92 4.94
N THR A 474 -33.77 4.77 4.95
CA THR A 474 -34.45 3.47 5.13
C THR A 474 -35.20 3.10 3.86
N PHE A 475 -35.31 1.81 3.59
CA PHE A 475 -35.73 1.29 2.28
C PHE A 475 -36.89 0.31 2.40
N ARG A 476 -37.85 0.42 1.49
CA ARG A 476 -38.84 -0.62 1.20
C ARG A 476 -38.75 -1.00 -0.28
N VAL A 477 -38.13 -2.14 -0.55
CA VAL A 477 -37.98 -2.64 -1.92
C VAL A 477 -39.32 -3.15 -2.43
N GLN A 478 -39.80 -2.58 -3.55
CA GLN A 478 -41.08 -2.96 -4.16
C GLN A 478 -40.90 -3.99 -5.27
N THR A 479 -39.82 -3.90 -6.04
CA THR A 479 -39.52 -4.88 -7.11
C THR A 479 -39.13 -6.22 -6.49
N PRO A 480 -39.78 -7.34 -6.89
CA PRO A 480 -39.31 -8.67 -6.53
C PRO A 480 -37.91 -8.92 -7.11
N VAL A 481 -36.94 -9.23 -6.25
CA VAL A 481 -35.57 -9.58 -6.67
C VAL A 481 -35.40 -11.10 -6.55
N VAL A 482 -35.19 -11.76 -7.68
CA VAL A 482 -35.04 -13.22 -7.77
C VAL A 482 -33.57 -13.59 -7.94
N ALA A 483 -33.08 -14.55 -7.16
CA ALA A 483 -31.72 -15.04 -7.23
C ALA A 483 -31.47 -15.76 -8.57
N GLY A 484 -30.31 -15.53 -9.19
CA GLY A 484 -29.94 -16.09 -10.50
C GLY A 484 -30.42 -15.27 -11.70
N GLU A 485 -31.36 -14.34 -11.53
CA GLU A 485 -31.90 -13.50 -12.59
C GLU A 485 -31.14 -12.17 -12.75
N THR A 486 -31.30 -11.54 -13.91
CA THR A 486 -30.73 -10.22 -14.19
C THR A 486 -31.70 -9.13 -13.77
N LEU A 487 -31.29 -8.28 -12.83
CA LEU A 487 -32.05 -7.13 -12.38
C LEU A 487 -31.82 -5.94 -13.34
N ASN A 488 -32.87 -5.56 -14.07
CA ASN A 488 -32.83 -4.49 -15.07
C ASN A 488 -33.43 -3.16 -14.59
N ALA A 489 -34.28 -3.21 -13.57
CA ALA A 489 -34.89 -2.05 -12.95
C ALA A 489 -35.20 -2.37 -11.48
N LEU A 490 -35.22 -1.35 -10.65
CA LEU A 490 -35.50 -1.47 -9.22
C LEU A 490 -36.38 -0.32 -8.77
N THR A 491 -37.55 -0.63 -8.24
CA THR A 491 -38.46 0.32 -7.60
C THR A 491 -38.35 0.16 -6.08
N VAL A 492 -38.08 1.27 -5.40
CA VAL A 492 -37.83 1.31 -3.96
C VAL A 492 -38.41 2.57 -3.35
N ASP A 493 -39.11 2.43 -2.23
CA ASP A 493 -39.47 3.59 -1.40
C ASP A 493 -38.30 3.90 -0.47
N VAL A 494 -37.91 5.15 -0.44
CA VAL A 494 -36.78 5.65 0.36
C VAL A 494 -37.32 6.71 1.31
N THR A 495 -37.09 6.51 2.61
CA THR A 495 -37.40 7.50 3.64
C THR A 495 -36.11 8.07 4.22
N ASN A 496 -35.95 9.38 4.21
CA ASN A 496 -34.85 10.08 4.87
C ASN A 496 -35.20 10.32 6.34
N ARG A 497 -34.49 9.62 7.24
CA ARG A 497 -34.66 9.71 8.70
C ARG A 497 -33.73 10.73 9.35
N SER A 498 -32.86 11.37 8.57
CA SER A 498 -31.95 12.38 9.09
C SER A 498 -32.63 13.74 9.26
N SER A 499 -31.92 14.68 9.90
CA SER A 499 -32.34 16.07 10.07
C SER A 499 -31.93 16.99 8.91
N ALA A 500 -31.32 16.45 7.85
CA ALA A 500 -30.82 17.20 6.70
C ALA A 500 -31.37 16.62 5.39
N PRO A 501 -31.52 17.43 4.32
CA PRO A 501 -31.76 16.89 3.00
C PRO A 501 -30.60 15.98 2.57
N VAL A 502 -30.90 14.97 1.75
CA VAL A 502 -29.91 14.02 1.22
C VAL A 502 -30.10 13.90 -0.29
N THR A 503 -29.01 13.98 -1.06
CA THR A 503 -28.99 13.69 -2.51
C THR A 503 -28.46 12.26 -2.72
N PRO A 504 -29.34 11.26 -2.92
CA PRO A 504 -28.94 9.86 -2.98
C PRO A 504 -28.37 9.44 -4.35
N HIS A 505 -27.25 8.72 -4.32
CA HIS A 505 -26.69 8.02 -5.49
C HIS A 505 -26.72 6.50 -5.27
N PHE A 506 -27.45 5.80 -6.12
CA PHE A 506 -27.81 4.39 -5.91
C PHE A 506 -26.87 3.45 -6.67
N SER A 507 -26.45 2.37 -6.03
CA SER A 507 -25.65 1.30 -6.63
C SER A 507 -26.18 -0.06 -6.17
N VAL A 508 -26.38 -0.97 -7.12
CA VAL A 508 -26.72 -2.38 -6.82
C VAL A 508 -25.44 -3.20 -6.89
N VAL A 509 -25.12 -3.89 -5.80
CA VAL A 509 -23.85 -4.61 -5.64
C VAL A 509 -24.06 -6.05 -5.19
N THR A 510 -23.16 -6.93 -5.63
CA THR A 510 -23.11 -8.35 -5.26
C THR A 510 -21.82 -8.69 -4.51
N GLY A 511 -21.03 -7.68 -4.18
CA GLY A 511 -19.74 -7.81 -3.51
C GLY A 511 -19.52 -6.67 -2.52
N VAL A 512 -18.29 -6.59 -2.01
CA VAL A 512 -17.94 -5.65 -0.92
C VAL A 512 -17.76 -4.21 -1.40
N THR A 513 -17.59 -3.97 -2.69
CA THR A 513 -17.31 -2.65 -3.28
C THR A 513 -18.56 -2.01 -3.89
N ILE A 514 -18.63 -0.68 -3.91
CA ILE A 514 -19.62 0.03 -4.72
C ILE A 514 -19.32 -0.20 -6.21
N ALA A 515 -20.36 -0.44 -6.99
CA ALA A 515 -20.31 -0.56 -8.45
C ALA A 515 -20.80 0.73 -9.11
N ASP A 516 -20.91 0.74 -10.44
CA ASP A 516 -21.46 1.87 -11.18
C ASP A 516 -22.82 2.33 -10.62
N PHE A 517 -23.02 3.65 -10.55
CA PHE A 517 -24.28 4.22 -10.11
C PHE A 517 -25.39 3.98 -11.14
N TRP A 518 -26.57 3.63 -10.63
CA TRP A 518 -27.80 3.50 -11.37
C TRP A 518 -28.43 4.87 -11.57
N LYS A 519 -29.11 5.04 -12.71
CA LYS A 519 -29.84 6.27 -13.03
C LYS A 519 -31.21 6.25 -12.36
N ILE A 520 -31.57 7.40 -11.77
CA ILE A 520 -32.92 7.68 -11.29
C ILE A 520 -33.79 7.98 -12.52
N GLN A 521 -34.74 7.10 -12.83
CA GLN A 521 -35.73 7.30 -13.89
C GLN A 521 -36.90 8.15 -13.38
N THR A 522 -37.34 7.88 -12.14
CA THR A 522 -38.36 8.65 -11.43
C THR A 522 -37.98 8.77 -9.96
N GLY A 523 -38.38 9.87 -9.31
CA GLY A 523 -38.02 10.24 -7.94
C GLY A 523 -37.35 11.62 -7.88
N PRO A 524 -37.35 12.29 -6.72
CA PRO A 524 -36.66 13.57 -6.57
C PRO A 524 -35.14 13.37 -6.54
N GLU A 525 -34.37 14.33 -7.05
CA GLU A 525 -32.91 14.30 -6.97
C GLU A 525 -32.41 14.46 -5.52
N THR A 526 -33.07 15.31 -4.74
CA THR A 526 -32.79 15.51 -3.32
C THR A 526 -34.03 15.16 -2.49
N LEU A 527 -33.85 14.31 -1.48
CA LEU A 527 -34.90 13.91 -0.55
C LEU A 527 -34.81 14.77 0.72
N PRO A 528 -35.81 15.63 1.02
CA PRO A 528 -35.80 16.44 2.22
C PRO A 528 -35.77 15.60 3.51
N ALA A 529 -35.38 16.23 4.61
CA ALA A 529 -35.38 15.60 5.93
C ALA A 529 -36.78 15.12 6.31
N GLY A 530 -36.90 13.89 6.81
CA GLY A 530 -38.17 13.28 7.24
C GLY A 530 -39.07 12.76 6.11
N GLU A 531 -38.77 13.09 4.85
CA GLU A 531 -39.65 12.78 3.71
C GLU A 531 -39.46 11.36 3.17
N THR A 532 -40.48 10.90 2.44
CA THR A 532 -40.47 9.61 1.73
C THR A 532 -40.76 9.82 0.26
N ALA A 533 -40.00 9.17 -0.62
CA ALA A 533 -40.25 9.16 -2.05
C ALA A 533 -40.01 7.78 -2.67
N THR A 534 -40.75 7.48 -3.73
CA THR A 534 -40.56 6.27 -4.54
C THR A 534 -39.58 6.57 -5.67
N TYR A 535 -38.55 5.74 -5.78
CA TYR A 535 -37.53 5.82 -6.82
C TYR A 535 -37.66 4.64 -7.77
N THR A 536 -37.63 4.90 -9.08
CA THR A 536 -37.40 3.86 -10.09
C THR A 536 -36.00 4.01 -10.64
N LEU A 537 -35.19 2.98 -10.48
CA LEU A 537 -33.77 2.95 -10.79
C LEU A 537 -33.53 2.02 -11.98
N ALA A 538 -32.60 2.38 -12.86
CA ALA A 538 -32.13 1.51 -13.93
C ALA A 538 -30.61 1.60 -14.10
N PRO A 539 -29.93 0.53 -14.56
CA PRO A 539 -28.52 0.58 -14.90
C PRO A 539 -28.21 1.72 -15.88
N SER A 540 -27.04 2.35 -15.75
CA SER A 540 -26.64 3.44 -16.64
C SER A 540 -26.51 3.01 -18.11
N LYS A 541 -26.27 1.71 -18.36
CA LYS A 541 -26.25 1.03 -19.65
C LYS A 541 -26.83 -0.39 -19.51
N LYS A 542 -27.41 -0.95 -20.59
CA LYS A 542 -28.06 -2.28 -20.56
C LYS A 542 -27.11 -3.44 -20.22
N ASP A 543 -25.86 -3.36 -20.68
CA ASP A 543 -24.79 -4.33 -20.38
C ASP A 543 -24.29 -4.25 -18.92
N LYS A 544 -24.71 -3.22 -18.18
CA LYS A 544 -24.43 -3.03 -16.75
C LYS A 544 -25.56 -3.52 -15.84
N ALA A 545 -26.54 -4.22 -16.40
CA ALA A 545 -27.54 -4.91 -15.59
C ALA A 545 -26.87 -5.94 -14.66
N VAL A 546 -27.34 -6.01 -13.42
CA VAL A 546 -26.69 -6.81 -12.38
C VAL A 546 -27.33 -8.19 -12.36
N LYS A 547 -26.53 -9.23 -12.63
CA LYS A 547 -26.93 -10.61 -12.42
C LYS A 547 -26.90 -10.92 -10.93
N ILE A 548 -28.06 -11.21 -10.35
CA ILE A 548 -28.18 -11.53 -8.93
C ILE A 548 -27.58 -12.92 -8.70
N PRO A 549 -26.61 -13.08 -7.77
CA PRO A 549 -26.02 -14.38 -7.52
C PRO A 549 -27.07 -15.36 -6.97
N PRO A 550 -26.92 -16.67 -7.23
CA PRO A 550 -27.85 -17.67 -6.74
C PRO A 550 -27.77 -17.87 -5.21
N VAL A 551 -26.60 -17.59 -4.62
CA VAL A 551 -26.32 -17.87 -3.20
C VAL A 551 -25.88 -16.62 -2.46
N GLU A 552 -24.98 -15.84 -3.04
CA GLU A 552 -24.42 -14.66 -2.40
C GLU A 552 -25.46 -13.52 -2.30
N PRO A 553 -25.43 -12.73 -1.21
CA PRO A 553 -26.37 -11.63 -1.04
C PRO A 553 -26.13 -10.51 -2.05
N ALA A 554 -27.23 -9.93 -2.54
CA ALA A 554 -27.22 -8.67 -3.27
C ALA A 554 -27.70 -7.52 -2.38
N PHE A 555 -27.12 -6.33 -2.56
CA PHE A 555 -27.42 -5.15 -1.76
C PHE A 555 -27.73 -3.96 -2.65
N LEU A 556 -28.67 -3.13 -2.20
CA LEU A 556 -28.78 -1.74 -2.64
C LEU A 556 -27.94 -0.90 -1.68
N ARG A 557 -26.99 -0.15 -2.23
CA ARG A 557 -26.19 0.82 -1.50
C ARG A 557 -26.48 2.21 -2.04
N VAL A 558 -26.59 3.17 -1.13
CA VAL A 558 -26.91 4.56 -1.45
C VAL A 558 -25.93 5.45 -0.72
N VAL A 559 -25.21 6.27 -1.46
CA VAL A 559 -24.30 7.27 -0.89
C VAL A 559 -24.85 8.67 -1.09
N SER A 560 -24.37 9.60 -0.28
CA SER A 560 -24.62 11.04 -0.44
C SER A 560 -23.38 11.81 -0.05
N ASP A 561 -23.14 12.96 -0.69
CA ASP A 561 -21.96 13.78 -0.42
C ASP A 561 -22.14 14.73 0.77
N GLU A 562 -23.32 15.33 0.92
CA GLU A 562 -23.63 16.29 1.97
C GLU A 562 -24.94 15.91 2.68
N PRO A 563 -24.90 15.41 3.92
CA PRO A 563 -23.71 14.90 4.62
C PRO A 563 -23.13 13.65 3.93
N GLN A 564 -21.85 13.33 4.20
CA GLN A 564 -21.23 12.09 3.70
C GLN A 564 -21.82 10.86 4.39
N THR A 565 -22.67 10.11 3.70
CA THR A 565 -23.35 8.94 4.27
C THR A 565 -23.34 7.74 3.34
N LEU A 566 -23.47 6.56 3.92
CA LEU A 566 -23.74 5.31 3.24
C LEU A 566 -24.96 4.67 3.89
N SER A 567 -25.96 4.36 3.10
CA SER A 567 -27.12 3.57 3.50
C SER A 567 -27.18 2.31 2.68
N SER A 568 -27.64 1.20 3.27
CA SER A 568 -27.71 -0.09 2.61
C SER A 568 -28.94 -0.88 3.03
N THR A 569 -29.46 -1.67 2.10
CA THR A 569 -30.44 -2.72 2.38
C THR A 569 -30.13 -3.95 1.55
N ARG A 570 -30.48 -5.13 2.08
CA ARG A 570 -30.35 -6.39 1.36
C ARG A 570 -31.52 -6.54 0.38
N LEU A 571 -31.22 -6.99 -0.84
CA LEU A 571 -32.21 -7.21 -1.89
C LEU A 571 -32.71 -8.65 -1.91
N THR A 572 -31.84 -9.61 -1.60
CA THR A 572 -32.19 -11.04 -1.52
C THR A 572 -32.36 -11.48 -0.06
N ARG A 573 -33.21 -12.47 0.20
CA ARG A 573 -33.41 -13.01 1.56
C ARG A 573 -32.25 -13.91 2.00
#